data_AF-A0A349ZZX1-F1
#
_entry.id   AF-A0A349ZZX1-F1
#
_cell.length_a   1.000
_cell.length_b   1.000
_cell.length_c   1.000
_cell.angle_alpha   90.00
_cell.angle_beta   90.00
_cell.angle_gamma   90.00
#
_symmetry.space_group_name_H-M   'P 1'
#
loop_
_entity.id
_entity.type
_entity.pdbx_description
1 polymer ?
#
loop_
_entity_poly.entity_id
_entity_poly.type
_entity_poly.pdbx_seq_one_letter_code
_entity_poly.pdbx_strand_id
1 'polypeptide(L)'
;MNDEAFPQISKPYQEKVNNHPAYKNYTFSTSAHEYFLRDYANKEFPQEADFRILIVSDKQGNVVFERLFKQQEGIYMAPLSMQKGEQNYDGARNQFTGKLFPNQPEVIFGLQDYSFGCEPIIFIAKKKSDITTNCDNRH
;
A
#
# COMPACT_ATOMS: atom_id res chain seq x y z
N MET A 1 5.89 -16.32 -6.15
CA MET A 1 7.05 -15.40 -6.19
C MET A 1 7.93 -15.79 -5.02
N ASN A 2 9.22 -16.09 -5.22
CA ASN A 2 10.12 -16.47 -4.11
C ASN A 2 10.29 -15.29 -3.15
N ASP A 3 10.24 -15.54 -1.84
CA ASP A 3 10.38 -14.52 -0.79
C ASP A 3 11.73 -13.77 -0.85
N GLU A 4 12.73 -14.34 -1.52
CA GLU A 4 14.07 -13.77 -1.72
C GLU A 4 14.09 -12.49 -2.57
N ALA A 5 13.05 -12.23 -3.38
CA ALA A 5 12.98 -11.04 -4.25
C ALA A 5 12.36 -9.80 -3.58
N PHE A 6 11.81 -9.93 -2.36
CA PHE A 6 11.18 -8.80 -1.67
C PHE A 6 12.21 -8.00 -0.87
N PRO A 7 12.23 -6.66 -0.96
CA PRO A 7 13.18 -5.84 -0.21
C PRO A 7 13.06 -6.04 1.30
N GLN A 8 14.19 -5.96 2.00
CA GLN A 8 14.20 -6.00 3.46
C GLN A 8 13.46 -4.78 4.02
N ILE A 9 12.43 -5.04 4.82
CA ILE A 9 11.65 -3.98 5.47
C ILE A 9 12.43 -3.42 6.66
N SER A 10 12.24 -2.16 7.02
CA SER A 10 12.94 -1.55 8.15
C SER A 10 12.55 -2.18 9.49
N LYS A 11 13.51 -2.23 10.43
CA LYS A 11 13.37 -2.87 11.74
C LYS A 11 12.06 -2.50 12.49
N PRO A 12 11.64 -1.22 12.54
CA PRO A 12 10.39 -0.85 13.23
C PRO A 12 9.14 -1.50 12.62
N TYR A 13 9.15 -1.78 11.32
CA TYR A 13 8.05 -2.49 10.66
C TYR A 13 8.16 -4.00 10.83
N GLN A 14 9.38 -4.57 10.84
CA GLN A 14 9.60 -5.98 11.18
C GLN A 14 9.00 -6.33 12.55
N GLU A 15 9.24 -5.48 13.55
CA GLU A 15 8.73 -5.69 14.91
C GLU A 15 7.19 -5.67 14.97
N LYS A 16 6.53 -4.88 14.11
CA LYS A 16 5.06 -4.81 14.06
C LYS A 16 4.41 -6.02 13.41
N VAL A 17 5.07 -6.60 12.39
CA VAL A 17 4.52 -7.73 11.62
C VAL A 17 5.06 -9.09 12.06
N ASN A 18 5.93 -9.15 13.06
CA ASN A 18 6.62 -10.37 13.50
C ASN A 18 5.70 -11.56 13.82
N ASN A 19 4.47 -11.27 14.24
CA ASN A 19 3.47 -12.24 14.64
C ASN A 19 2.44 -12.52 13.53
N HIS A 20 2.58 -11.90 12.36
CA HIS A 20 1.65 -12.01 11.24
C HIS A 20 2.35 -12.72 10.09
N PRO A 21 1.84 -13.87 9.62
CA PRO A 21 2.47 -14.57 8.51
C PRO A 21 2.31 -13.77 7.22
N ALA A 22 3.40 -13.59 6.48
CA ALA A 22 3.32 -13.08 5.11
C ALA A 22 2.55 -14.08 4.24
N TYR A 23 1.64 -13.61 3.37
CA TYR A 23 0.83 -14.53 2.57
C TYR A 23 0.65 -14.13 1.11
N LYS A 24 0.69 -12.84 0.76
CA LYS A 24 0.66 -12.38 -0.65
C LYS A 24 1.72 -11.32 -0.91
N ASN A 25 2.43 -11.48 -2.02
CA ASN A 25 3.45 -10.55 -2.51
C ASN A 25 3.05 -10.07 -3.91
N TYR A 26 3.26 -8.78 -4.18
CA TYR A 26 2.96 -8.15 -5.46
C TYR A 26 4.09 -7.22 -5.86
N THR A 27 4.28 -7.09 -7.16
CA THR A 27 5.18 -6.09 -7.74
C THR A 27 4.51 -5.32 -8.85
N PHE A 28 4.90 -4.06 -8.99
CA PHE A 28 4.46 -3.18 -10.05
C PHE A 28 5.61 -2.27 -10.46
N SER A 29 5.70 -1.93 -11.74
CA SER A 29 6.82 -1.16 -12.28
C SER A 29 6.29 -0.02 -13.15
N THR A 30 6.86 1.17 -12.98
CA THR A 30 6.64 2.31 -13.90
C THR A 30 7.93 2.62 -14.64
N SER A 31 8.02 3.72 -15.39
CA SER A 31 9.30 4.19 -15.92
C SER A 31 10.24 4.74 -14.84
N ALA A 32 9.70 5.24 -13.71
CA ALA A 32 10.46 5.92 -12.67
C ALA A 32 10.76 5.05 -11.44
N HIS A 33 9.86 4.12 -11.11
CA HIS A 33 9.88 3.41 -9.83
C HIS A 33 9.60 1.91 -9.98
N GLU A 34 10.05 1.15 -8.99
CA GLU A 34 9.67 -0.24 -8.71
C GLU A 34 8.91 -0.27 -7.39
N TYR A 35 7.79 -0.99 -7.36
CA TYR A 35 6.89 -1.09 -6.21
C TYR A 35 6.84 -2.54 -5.75
N PHE A 36 6.99 -2.75 -4.46
CA PHE A 36 6.92 -4.04 -3.80
C PHE A 36 5.89 -3.95 -2.68
N LEU A 37 4.86 -4.78 -2.74
CA LEU A 37 3.80 -4.81 -1.76
C LEU A 37 3.68 -6.21 -1.17
N ARG A 38 3.58 -6.30 0.15
CA ARG A 38 3.38 -7.57 0.86
C ARG A 38 2.27 -7.43 1.90
N ASP A 39 1.36 -8.39 1.88
CA ASP A 39 0.31 -8.52 2.87
C ASP A 39 0.72 -9.54 3.94
N TYR A 40 0.44 -9.20 5.18
CA TYR A 40 0.60 -10.06 6.36
C TYR A 40 -0.77 -10.36 6.94
N ALA A 41 -1.06 -11.64 7.13
CA ALA A 41 -2.41 -12.11 7.43
C ALA A 41 -2.82 -11.82 8.88
N ASN A 42 -4.12 -11.68 9.09
CA ASN A 42 -4.72 -11.78 10.41
C ASN A 42 -4.64 -13.24 10.90
N LYS A 43 -4.27 -13.46 12.17
CA LYS A 43 -4.22 -14.81 12.76
C LYS A 43 -5.57 -15.50 12.79
N GLU A 44 -6.63 -14.74 13.02
CA GLU A 44 -8.02 -15.21 13.10
C GLU A 44 -8.63 -15.36 11.69
N PHE A 45 -8.20 -14.52 10.75
CA PHE A 45 -8.68 -14.51 9.36
C PHE A 45 -7.51 -14.57 8.37
N PRO A 46 -6.95 -15.77 8.10
CA PRO A 46 -5.72 -15.92 7.32
C PRO A 46 -5.79 -15.44 5.86
N GLN A 47 -6.98 -15.16 5.36
CA GLN A 47 -7.21 -14.66 4.00
C GLN A 47 -7.29 -13.13 3.92
N GLU A 48 -7.32 -12.47 5.06
CA GLU A 48 -7.41 -11.01 5.19
C GLU A 48 -6.06 -10.42 5.63
N ALA A 49 -5.71 -9.28 5.06
CA ALA A 49 -4.49 -8.56 5.41
C ALA A 49 -4.75 -7.73 6.67
N ASP A 50 -4.06 -8.06 7.78
CA ASP A 50 -4.05 -7.19 8.96
C ASP A 50 -3.04 -6.05 8.78
N PHE A 51 -1.93 -6.35 8.10
CA PHE A 51 -0.93 -5.38 7.69
C PHE A 51 -0.59 -5.50 6.22
N ARG A 52 -0.24 -4.37 5.62
CA ARG A 52 0.26 -4.28 4.25
C ARG A 52 1.48 -3.37 4.24
N ILE A 53 2.63 -3.88 3.82
CA ILE A 53 3.83 -3.06 3.64
C ILE A 53 3.96 -2.71 2.16
N LEU A 54 4.20 -1.44 1.86
CA LEU A 54 4.60 -0.96 0.55
C LEU A 54 6.03 -0.41 0.62
N ILE A 55 6.88 -0.89 -0.27
CA ILE A 55 8.23 -0.38 -0.52
C ILE A 55 8.28 0.12 -1.96
N VAL A 56 8.78 1.33 -2.15
CA VAL A 56 9.04 1.90 -3.47
C VAL A 56 10.51 2.26 -3.57
N SER A 57 11.14 1.81 -4.65
CA SER A 57 12.50 2.16 -5.01
C SER A 57 12.56 2.93 -6.34
N ASP A 58 13.58 3.76 -6.49
CA ASP A 58 13.95 4.30 -7.80
C ASP A 58 14.54 3.20 -8.71
N LYS A 59 14.82 3.53 -9.97
CA LYS A 59 15.43 2.59 -10.93
C LYS A 59 16.88 2.21 -10.61
N GLN A 60 17.52 2.91 -9.67
CA GLN A 60 18.86 2.59 -9.17
C GLN A 60 18.79 1.62 -7.98
N GLY A 61 17.59 1.26 -7.51
CA GLY A 61 17.37 0.36 -6.39
C GLY A 61 17.39 1.05 -5.02
N ASN A 62 17.44 2.38 -4.96
CA ASN A 62 17.35 3.09 -3.69
C ASN A 62 15.90 3.11 -3.24
N VAL A 63 15.63 2.65 -2.02
CA VAL A 63 14.31 2.82 -1.39
C VAL A 63 14.05 4.31 -1.19
N VAL A 64 12.99 4.82 -1.82
CA VAL A 64 12.53 6.22 -1.76
C VAL A 64 11.28 6.39 -0.89
N PHE A 65 10.57 5.31 -0.62
CA PHE A 65 9.38 5.28 0.22
C PHE A 65 9.22 3.89 0.84
N GLU A 66 8.81 3.86 2.10
CA GLU A 66 8.42 2.65 2.81
C GLU A 66 7.29 3.00 3.76
N ARG A 67 6.19 2.23 3.74
CA ARG A 67 5.05 2.46 4.62
C ARG A 67 4.35 1.17 4.98
N LEU A 68 4.04 1.04 6.26
CA LEU A 68 3.19 -0.02 6.80
C LEU A 68 1.77 0.53 7.00
N PHE A 69 0.83 -0.03 6.25
CA PHE A 69 -0.60 0.14 6.43
C PHE A 69 -1.09 -0.92 7.41
N LYS A 70 -2.11 -0.57 8.21
CA LYS A 70 -2.69 -1.45 9.24
C LYS A 70 -4.21 -1.33 9.18
N GLN A 71 -4.89 -2.47 9.31
CA GLN A 71 -6.33 -2.50 9.52
C GLN A 71 -6.67 -2.04 10.94
N GLN A 72 -7.66 -1.17 11.06
CA GLN A 72 -8.14 -0.66 12.34
C GLN A 72 -9.59 -0.21 12.20
N GLU A 73 -10.22 0.17 13.32
CA GLU A 73 -11.60 0.63 13.29
C GLU A 73 -11.79 1.76 12.26
N GLY A 74 -12.71 1.54 11.31
CA GLY A 74 -13.01 2.45 10.23
C GLY A 74 -11.95 2.55 9.12
N ILE A 75 -10.90 1.71 9.11
CA ILE A 75 -9.90 1.64 8.04
C ILE A 75 -9.67 0.17 7.64
N TYR A 76 -9.95 -0.16 6.38
CA TYR A 76 -9.91 -1.50 5.84
C TYR A 76 -8.87 -1.62 4.74
N MET A 77 -8.31 -2.82 4.53
CA MET A 77 -7.41 -3.05 3.40
C MET A 77 -8.22 -3.13 2.10
N ALA A 78 -7.94 -2.23 1.15
CA ALA A 78 -8.61 -2.25 -0.13
C ALA A 78 -8.19 -3.49 -0.95
N PRO A 79 -9.11 -4.17 -1.64
CA PRO A 79 -8.77 -5.22 -2.60
C PRO A 79 -7.83 -4.68 -3.70
N LEU A 80 -6.80 -5.44 -4.05
CA LEU A 80 -5.85 -5.04 -5.08
C LEU A 80 -6.38 -5.37 -6.48
N SER A 81 -6.40 -4.36 -7.35
CA SER A 81 -6.83 -4.38 -8.76
C SER A 81 -6.06 -5.39 -9.65
N MET A 82 -5.01 -6.01 -9.14
CA MET A 82 -4.05 -6.81 -9.93
C MET A 82 -4.21 -8.33 -9.79
N GLN A 83 -5.30 -8.85 -9.22
CA GLN A 83 -5.59 -10.28 -9.29
C GLN A 83 -5.99 -10.68 -10.72
N LYS A 84 -5.00 -11.07 -11.51
CA LYS A 84 -5.16 -11.62 -12.86
C LYS A 84 -6.07 -12.86 -12.79
N GLY A 85 -7.33 -12.71 -13.22
CA GLY A 85 -8.30 -13.82 -13.32
C GLY A 85 -9.62 -13.61 -12.60
N GLU A 86 -9.76 -12.59 -11.76
CA GLU A 86 -11.06 -12.26 -11.13
C GLU A 86 -11.85 -11.31 -12.04
N GLN A 87 -12.68 -11.87 -12.92
CA GLN A 87 -13.50 -11.12 -13.88
C GLN A 87 -14.73 -10.42 -13.26
N ASN A 88 -14.92 -10.48 -11.94
CA ASN A 88 -16.16 -10.04 -11.28
C ASN A 88 -15.89 -9.07 -10.12
N TYR A 89 -15.07 -8.05 -10.35
CA TYR A 89 -15.16 -6.86 -9.50
C TYR A 89 -15.32 -5.63 -10.38
N ASP A 90 -16.58 -5.32 -10.70
CA ASP A 90 -17.06 -4.16 -11.48
C ASP A 90 -16.72 -2.80 -10.83
N GLY A 91 -15.84 -2.77 -9.82
CA GLY A 91 -15.43 -1.58 -9.08
C GLY A 91 -13.99 -1.58 -8.53
N ALA A 92 -13.15 -2.58 -8.80
CA ALA A 92 -11.84 -2.72 -8.13
C ALA A 92 -10.66 -2.04 -8.85
N ARG A 93 -10.87 -0.88 -9.50
CA ARG A 93 -9.78 -0.13 -10.17
C ARG A 93 -9.44 1.16 -9.43
N ASN A 94 -9.30 1.07 -8.10
CA ASN A 94 -9.13 2.26 -7.28
C ASN A 94 -7.69 2.51 -6.82
N GLN A 95 -6.70 1.70 -7.23
CA GLN A 95 -5.29 2.02 -6.98
C GLN A 95 -4.73 2.93 -8.07
N PHE A 96 -4.17 4.07 -7.65
CA PHE A 96 -3.54 5.03 -8.53
C PHE A 96 -2.18 5.44 -8.01
N THR A 97 -1.22 5.58 -8.92
CA THR A 97 0.07 6.19 -8.64
C THR A 97 0.50 7.11 -9.78
N GLY A 98 1.24 8.17 -9.47
CA GLY A 98 1.82 9.07 -10.47
C GLY A 98 1.90 10.52 -10.02
N LYS A 99 2.20 11.43 -10.96
CA LYS A 99 2.28 12.86 -10.68
C LYS A 99 0.91 13.50 -10.66
N LEU A 100 0.45 13.87 -9.46
CA LEU A 100 -0.79 14.64 -9.28
C LEU A 100 -0.53 16.15 -9.17
N PHE A 101 0.59 16.56 -8.55
CA PHE A 101 0.91 17.97 -8.33
C PHE A 101 2.18 18.38 -9.08
N PRO A 102 2.21 19.58 -9.69
CA PRO A 102 3.41 20.08 -10.36
C PRO A 102 4.54 20.29 -9.34
N ASN A 103 5.76 19.92 -9.74
CA ASN A 103 6.97 20.06 -8.91
C ASN A 103 6.92 19.33 -7.56
N GLN A 104 6.05 18.33 -7.41
CA GLN A 104 5.99 17.48 -6.23
C GLN A 104 6.35 16.03 -6.60
N PRO A 105 6.71 15.20 -5.60
CA PRO A 105 6.84 13.75 -5.79
C PRO A 105 5.55 13.12 -6.32
N GLU A 106 5.68 11.93 -6.89
CA GLU A 106 4.53 11.10 -7.23
C GLU A 106 3.73 10.77 -5.97
N VAL A 107 2.44 10.50 -6.16
CA VAL A 107 1.53 10.11 -5.10
C VAL A 107 1.05 8.68 -5.30
N ILE A 108 0.56 8.04 -4.23
CA ILE A 108 -0.15 6.77 -4.28
C ILE A 108 -1.39 6.82 -3.40
N PHE A 109 -2.48 6.20 -3.83
CA PHE A 109 -3.72 6.03 -3.08
C PHE A 109 -4.53 4.85 -3.64
N GLY A 110 -5.59 4.44 -2.94
CA GLY A 110 -6.41 3.26 -3.21
C GLY A 110 -5.99 2.00 -2.47
N LEU A 111 -5.15 2.11 -1.44
CA LEU A 111 -4.60 0.95 -0.72
C LEU A 111 -5.40 0.61 0.54
N GLN A 112 -6.18 1.55 1.05
CA GLN A 112 -7.08 1.38 2.18
C GLN A 112 -8.42 2.07 1.92
N ASP A 113 -9.50 1.49 2.43
CA ASP A 113 -10.82 2.09 2.47
C ASP A 113 -11.11 2.67 3.84
N TYR A 114 -11.84 3.79 3.89
CA TYR A 114 -12.10 4.54 5.11
C TYR A 114 -13.61 4.68 5.32
N SER A 115 -14.14 4.15 6.43
CA SER A 115 -15.54 4.35 6.83
C SER A 115 -15.81 5.77 7.31
N PHE A 116 -14.80 6.44 7.87
CA PHE A 116 -14.90 7.80 8.38
C PHE A 116 -13.80 8.66 7.77
N GLY A 117 -14.19 9.81 7.21
CA GLY A 117 -13.27 10.69 6.50
C GLY A 117 -12.88 10.14 5.12
N CYS A 118 -11.72 10.57 4.62
CA CYS A 118 -11.20 10.20 3.31
C CYS A 118 -9.76 9.73 3.38
N GLU A 119 -9.40 8.89 2.41
CA GLU A 119 -8.04 8.45 2.22
C GLU A 119 -7.10 9.66 2.01
N PRO A 120 -5.97 9.71 2.72
CA PRO A 120 -4.97 10.74 2.49
C PRO A 120 -4.26 10.53 1.14
N ILE A 121 -3.86 11.63 0.50
CA ILE A 121 -2.98 11.55 -0.67
C ILE A 121 -1.54 11.39 -0.17
N ILE A 122 -0.95 10.23 -0.46
CA ILE A 122 0.35 9.83 0.06
C ILE A 122 1.43 10.18 -0.94
N PHE A 123 2.44 10.96 -0.54
CA PHE A 123 3.60 11.22 -1.39
C PHE A 123 4.62 10.09 -1.31
N ILE A 124 5.12 9.66 -2.46
CA ILE A 124 6.24 8.72 -2.61
C ILE A 124 7.55 9.49 -2.40
N ALA A 125 7.82 9.85 -1.14
CA ALA A 125 9.06 10.49 -0.72
C ALA A 125 9.32 10.28 0.78
N LYS A 126 10.60 10.16 1.17
CA LYS A 126 11.00 9.89 2.58
C LYS A 126 10.56 10.94 3.61
N LYS A 127 10.46 12.21 3.22
CA LYS A 127 10.33 13.35 4.16
C LYS A 127 9.18 14.28 3.83
N LYS A 128 8.16 13.81 3.10
CA LYS A 128 7.01 14.62 2.73
C LYS A 128 5.76 14.10 3.41
N SER A 129 5.09 14.98 4.15
CA SER A 129 3.82 14.65 4.80
C SER A 129 2.72 14.46 3.76
N ASP A 130 1.79 13.57 4.09
CA ASP A 130 0.59 13.33 3.29
C ASP A 130 -0.31 14.56 3.26
N ILE A 131 -1.18 14.63 2.25
CA ILE A 131 -2.27 15.61 2.22
C ILE A 131 -3.53 14.92 2.73
N THR A 132 -4.02 15.38 3.87
CA THR A 132 -5.35 15.00 4.36
C THR A 132 -6.40 15.77 3.57
N THR A 133 -7.35 15.07 2.97
CA THR A 133 -8.51 15.69 2.31
C THR A 133 -9.66 15.79 3.29
N ASN A 134 -10.18 17.01 3.49
CA ASN A 134 -11.44 17.19 4.21
C ASN A 134 -12.58 16.80 3.28
N CYS A 135 -13.28 15.73 3.62
CA CYS A 135 -14.48 15.33 2.91
C CYS A 135 -15.64 15.17 3.88
N ASP A 136 -16.82 15.50 3.39
CA ASP A 136 -18.06 15.26 4.10
C ASP A 136 -18.53 13.83 3.80
N ASN A 137 -18.03 12.88 4.58
CA ASN A 137 -18.39 11.46 4.47
C ASN A 137 -19.39 11.09 5.58
N ARG A 138 -20.44 11.91 5.74
CA ARG A 138 -21.57 11.61 6.63
C ARG A 138 -22.31 10.39 6.08
N HIS A 139 -22.02 9.24 6.68
CA HIS A 139 -22.66 7.96 6.38
C HIS A 139 -24.17 7.99 6.64
#